data_AF-A0A0L0FFT6-F1
#
_entry.id   AF-A0A0L0FFT6-F1
#
_cell.length_a   1.000
_cell.length_b   1.000
_cell.length_c   1.000
_cell.angle_alpha   90.00
_cell.angle_beta   90.00
_cell.angle_gamma   90.00
#
_symmetry.space_group_name_H-M   'P 1'
#
loop_
_entity.id
_entity.type
_entity.pdbx_description
1 polymer ?
#
loop_
_entity_poly.entity_id
_entity_poly.type
_entity_poly.pdbx_seq_one_letter_code
_entity_poly.pdbx_strand_id
1 'polypeptide(L)'
;MLDQDVKSLPIRNATDTAWIGMVDCISISEYLSSATSDDAFLEPLLGNVRLWEWDEVTTNANEHLEAVVHHMVFNFCHSLMAVDGDNIIGYITQQSVTALLDQHLDAIYDESDETLQHLGFVTGRILTCQKTDTVRTCMQTLKDKHFQSIAIVDAYGKLVSEFSSSTIRSITSVAEMDVPLEDSDQYRPWVLTCLPKSTIREVIRTLVINDLYRQYIVEAGRPVGVVTLSGILAKISQL
;
A
#
# COMPACT_ATOMS: atom_id res chain seq x y z
N MET A 1 15.94 -0.31 -6.10
CA MET A 1 14.65 -0.85 -5.63
C MET A 1 14.07 -1.85 -6.61
N LEU A 2 13.93 -1.51 -7.91
CA LEU A 2 13.46 -2.44 -8.95
C LEU A 2 14.28 -3.73 -9.05
N ASP A 3 15.60 -3.63 -9.21
CA ASP A 3 16.47 -4.81 -9.43
C ASP A 3 16.49 -5.81 -8.27
N GLN A 4 16.10 -5.36 -7.07
CA GLN A 4 16.09 -6.17 -5.86
C GLN A 4 14.66 -6.55 -5.42
N ASP A 5 13.65 -6.16 -6.21
CA ASP A 5 12.22 -6.32 -5.90
C ASP A 5 11.83 -5.86 -4.48
N VAL A 6 12.43 -4.76 -4.03
CA VAL A 6 12.17 -4.17 -2.71
C VAL A 6 11.28 -2.94 -2.83
N LYS A 7 10.30 -2.82 -1.90
CA LYS A 7 9.27 -1.76 -1.90
C LYS A 7 9.62 -0.59 -0.97
N SER A 8 10.65 -0.77 -0.14
CA SER A 8 11.18 0.20 0.81
C SER A 8 12.63 -0.12 1.14
N LEU A 9 13.38 0.89 1.56
CA LEU A 9 14.80 0.79 1.92
C LEU A 9 15.11 1.65 3.14
N PRO A 10 15.87 1.13 4.13
CA PRO A 10 16.40 1.94 5.20
C PRO A 10 17.48 2.87 4.66
N ILE A 11 17.51 4.10 5.17
CA ILE A 11 18.51 5.11 4.81
C ILE A 11 19.45 5.32 5.98
N ARG A 12 20.75 5.26 5.67
CA ARG A 12 21.83 5.49 6.62
C ARG A 12 22.54 6.79 6.29
N ASN A 13 22.83 7.60 7.30
CA ASN A 13 23.69 8.76 7.15
C ASN A 13 25.12 8.31 6.84
N ALA A 14 25.70 8.90 5.80
CA ALA A 14 27.05 8.58 5.35
C ALA A 14 28.14 9.01 6.36
N THR A 15 27.88 10.01 7.20
CA THR A 15 28.91 10.62 8.07
C THR A 15 29.02 10.00 9.47
N ASP A 16 27.89 9.74 10.13
CA ASP A 16 27.85 9.25 11.52
C ASP A 16 27.40 7.80 11.63
N THR A 17 27.08 7.16 10.49
CA THR A 17 26.61 5.78 10.41
C THR A 17 25.29 5.53 11.15
N ALA A 18 24.57 6.57 11.57
CA ALA A 18 23.24 6.45 12.14
C ALA A 18 22.23 6.15 11.03
N TRP A 19 21.22 5.35 11.35
CA TRP A 19 20.06 5.22 10.49
C TRP A 19 19.16 6.44 10.67
N ILE A 20 18.70 7.02 9.57
CA ILE A 20 17.96 8.29 9.59
C ILE A 20 16.50 8.12 9.21
N GLY A 21 16.12 6.96 8.70
CA GLY A 21 14.74 6.72 8.28
C GLY A 21 14.61 5.69 7.18
N MET A 22 13.54 5.82 6.42
CA MET A 22 13.19 4.90 5.34
C MET A 22 12.60 5.63 4.14
N VAL A 23 12.93 5.14 2.95
CA VAL A 23 12.30 5.53 1.68
C VAL A 23 11.41 4.40 1.20
N ASP A 24 10.20 4.71 0.71
CA ASP A 24 9.29 3.73 0.12
C ASP A 24 8.67 4.22 -1.20
N CYS A 25 7.71 3.46 -1.73
CA CYS A 25 7.02 3.82 -2.97
C CYS A 25 6.17 5.10 -2.83
N ILE A 26 5.74 5.46 -1.63
CA ILE A 26 5.01 6.72 -1.38
C ILE A 26 5.99 7.88 -1.47
N SER A 27 7.15 7.78 -0.80
CA SER A 27 8.23 8.78 -0.88
C SER A 27 8.62 9.06 -2.33
N ILE A 28 8.77 8.00 -3.14
CA ILE A 28 9.09 8.11 -4.57
C ILE A 28 7.94 8.77 -5.34
N SER A 29 6.69 8.34 -5.10
CA SER A 29 5.51 8.94 -5.73
C SER A 29 5.40 10.44 -5.46
N GLU A 30 5.62 10.85 -4.21
CA GLU A 30 5.53 12.25 -3.80
C GLU A 30 6.55 13.12 -4.54
N TYR A 31 7.77 12.60 -4.71
CA TYR A 31 8.82 13.23 -5.49
C TYR A 31 8.47 13.26 -6.99
N LEU A 32 8.21 12.11 -7.60
CA LEU A 32 7.97 12.01 -9.05
C LEU A 32 6.76 12.81 -9.52
N SER A 33 5.69 12.87 -8.72
CA SER A 33 4.52 13.70 -9.03
C SER A 33 4.84 15.19 -9.20
N SER A 34 5.94 15.66 -8.59
CA SER A 34 6.40 17.05 -8.70
C SER A 34 7.45 17.29 -9.80
N ALA A 35 7.94 16.23 -10.46
CA ALA A 35 8.94 16.36 -11.51
C ALA A 35 8.35 16.98 -12.79
N THR A 36 9.01 18.05 -13.27
CA THR A 36 8.64 18.80 -14.49
C THR A 36 9.54 18.53 -15.68
N SER A 37 10.64 17.80 -15.51
CA SER A 37 11.61 17.42 -16.56
C SER A 37 12.28 16.09 -16.21
N ASP A 38 12.83 15.40 -17.22
CA ASP A 38 13.56 14.14 -17.01
C ASP A 38 14.84 14.34 -16.17
N ASP A 39 15.49 15.51 -16.27
CA ASP A 39 16.64 15.84 -15.42
C ASP A 39 16.25 15.87 -13.93
N ALA A 40 15.05 16.42 -13.63
CA ALA A 40 14.48 16.41 -12.30
C ALA A 40 13.87 15.05 -11.90
N PHE A 41 13.89 14.07 -12.79
CA PHE A 41 13.37 12.71 -12.56
C PHE A 41 14.50 11.73 -12.20
N LEU A 42 15.65 11.84 -12.89
CA LEU A 42 16.73 10.85 -12.84
C LEU A 42 17.74 11.07 -11.70
N GLU A 43 17.87 12.29 -11.17
CA GLU A 43 18.79 12.60 -10.08
C GLU A 43 18.11 13.21 -8.85
N PRO A 44 17.25 12.45 -8.13
CA PRO A 44 16.77 12.88 -6.84
C PRO A 44 17.94 13.01 -5.86
N LEU A 45 18.22 14.25 -5.44
CA LEU A 45 18.88 14.45 -4.16
C LEU A 45 17.96 13.83 -3.08
N LEU A 46 18.47 12.90 -2.28
CA LEU A 46 17.71 12.27 -1.19
C LEU A 46 17.04 13.28 -0.27
N GLY A 47 17.61 14.48 -0.10
CA GLY A 47 17.01 15.57 0.66
C GLY A 47 15.70 16.13 0.09
N ASN A 48 15.38 15.82 -1.18
CA ASN A 48 14.12 16.19 -1.84
C ASN A 48 13.07 15.08 -1.75
N VAL A 49 13.43 13.91 -1.20
CA VAL A 49 12.53 12.79 -1.00
C VAL A 49 12.15 12.76 0.47
N ARG A 50 10.83 12.76 0.76
CA ARG A 50 10.35 12.64 2.13
C ARG A 50 10.78 11.28 2.70
N LEU A 51 11.51 11.32 3.82
CA LEU A 51 11.86 10.14 4.58
C LEU A 51 10.84 9.94 5.72
N TRP A 52 10.53 8.68 6.01
CA TRP A 52 9.88 8.32 7.26
C TRP A 52 10.89 8.40 8.39
N GLU A 53 10.51 8.96 9.54
CA GLU A 53 11.43 9.14 10.66
C GLU A 53 11.72 7.80 11.34
N TRP A 54 12.95 7.62 11.86
CA TRP A 54 13.42 6.34 12.42
C TRP A 54 12.49 5.73 13.48
N ASP A 55 11.96 6.57 14.36
CA ASP A 55 11.05 6.15 15.45
C ASP A 55 9.67 5.70 14.93
N GLU A 56 9.29 6.11 13.72
CA GLU A 56 8.02 5.71 13.09
C GLU A 56 8.12 4.31 12.45
N VAL A 57 9.34 3.84 12.16
CA VAL A 57 9.59 2.68 11.30
C VAL A 57 10.44 1.59 11.94
N THR A 58 10.60 1.58 13.26
CA THR A 58 11.35 0.54 13.99
C THR A 58 10.52 -0.17 15.06
N THR A 59 10.92 -1.39 15.40
CA THR A 59 10.35 -2.21 16.47
C THR A 59 11.43 -3.12 17.04
N ASN A 60 11.38 -3.42 18.34
CA ASN A 60 12.36 -4.33 18.92
C ASN A 60 12.12 -5.75 18.40
N ALA A 61 13.19 -6.49 18.08
CA ALA A 61 13.11 -7.86 17.59
C ALA A 61 12.35 -8.82 18.52
N ASN A 62 12.33 -8.53 19.82
CA ASN A 62 11.66 -9.35 20.83
C ASN A 62 10.27 -8.79 21.21
N GLU A 63 9.78 -7.81 20.47
CA GLU A 63 8.49 -7.17 20.71
C GLU A 63 7.33 -8.11 20.36
N HIS A 64 6.23 -8.00 21.12
CA HIS A 64 5.04 -8.80 20.85
C HIS A 64 4.37 -8.36 19.54
N LEU A 65 3.77 -9.31 18.83
CA LEU A 65 3.08 -9.05 17.56
C LEU A 65 2.00 -7.97 17.69
N GLU A 66 1.31 -7.91 18.83
CA GLU A 66 0.31 -6.88 19.12
C GLU A 66 0.90 -5.47 19.05
N ALA A 67 2.08 -5.26 19.65
CA ALA A 67 2.76 -3.97 19.61
C ALA A 67 3.28 -3.64 18.21
N VAL A 68 3.76 -4.64 17.46
CA VAL A 68 4.11 -4.49 16.03
C VAL A 68 2.89 -4.03 15.21
N VAL A 69 1.73 -4.66 15.41
CA VAL A 69 0.47 -4.28 14.75
C VAL A 69 0.06 -2.87 15.16
N HIS A 70 0.12 -2.55 16.45
CA HIS A 70 -0.19 -1.21 16.96
C HIS A 70 0.70 -0.14 16.34
N HIS A 71 2.02 -0.38 16.24
CA HIS A 71 2.94 0.53 15.55
C HIS A 71 2.58 0.71 14.08
N MET A 72 2.28 -0.38 13.35
CA MET A 72 1.86 -0.30 11.95
C MET A 72 0.59 0.52 11.74
N VAL A 73 -0.40 0.33 12.61
CA VAL A 73 -1.69 1.03 12.53
C VAL A 73 -1.55 2.50 12.94
N PHE A 74 -0.88 2.78 14.05
CA PHE A 74 -0.80 4.13 14.63
C PHE A 74 0.15 5.05 13.84
N ASN A 75 1.28 4.51 13.36
CA ASN A 75 2.24 5.27 12.56
C ASN A 75 1.91 5.26 11.06
N PHE A 76 0.81 4.63 10.65
CA PHE A 76 0.41 4.47 9.25
C PHE A 76 1.51 3.88 8.38
N CYS A 77 2.36 3.00 8.94
CA CYS A 77 3.49 2.41 8.24
C CYS A 77 3.14 1.02 7.70
N HIS A 78 3.64 0.72 6.50
CA HIS A 78 3.47 -0.61 5.89
C HIS A 78 4.40 -1.66 6.44
N SER A 79 5.39 -1.20 7.17
CA SER A 79 6.54 -1.99 7.46
C SER A 79 7.41 -1.33 8.50
N LEU A 80 8.00 -2.19 9.31
CA LEU A 80 8.86 -1.86 10.42
C LEU A 80 10.18 -2.59 10.24
N MET A 81 11.27 -1.93 10.59
CA MET A 81 12.58 -2.54 10.77
C MET A 81 12.62 -3.20 12.14
N ALA A 82 12.90 -4.50 12.17
CA ALA A 82 13.17 -5.21 13.40
C ALA A 82 14.61 -4.91 13.81
N VAL A 83 14.79 -4.39 15.03
CA VAL A 83 16.11 -4.01 15.57
C VAL A 83 16.50 -4.84 16.78
N ASP A 84 17.77 -5.20 16.87
CA ASP A 84 18.42 -5.77 18.06
C ASP A 84 19.62 -4.89 18.44
N GLY A 85 19.42 -4.05 19.46
CA GLY A 85 20.32 -2.93 19.75
C GLY A 85 20.38 -1.96 18.56
N ASP A 86 21.59 -1.68 18.08
CA ASP A 86 21.84 -0.79 16.93
C ASP A 86 21.77 -1.50 15.56
N ASN A 87 21.49 -2.81 15.56
CA ASN A 87 21.49 -3.61 14.33
C ASN A 87 20.08 -3.79 13.80
N ILE A 88 19.89 -3.52 12.50
CA ILE A 88 18.70 -3.98 11.77
C ILE A 88 18.88 -5.47 11.49
N ILE A 89 18.00 -6.29 12.03
CA ILE A 89 18.06 -7.75 11.86
C ILE A 89 17.02 -8.28 10.87
N GLY A 90 16.04 -7.46 10.51
CA GLY A 90 14.98 -7.88 9.61
C GLY A 90 13.96 -6.80 9.30
N TYR A 91 12.96 -7.21 8.54
CA TYR A 91 11.89 -6.33 8.06
C TYR A 91 10.55 -7.02 8.26
N ILE A 92 9.63 -6.36 8.94
CA ILE A 92 8.28 -6.85 9.18
C ILE A 92 7.35 -6.01 8.33
N THR A 93 6.51 -6.64 7.52
CA THR A 93 5.55 -5.96 6.64
C THR A 93 4.12 -6.29 7.03
N GLN A 94 3.17 -5.44 6.67
CA GLN A 94 1.74 -5.77 6.81
C GLN A 94 1.38 -7.08 6.09
N GLN A 95 2.06 -7.39 4.96
CA GLN A 95 1.89 -8.65 4.23
C GLN A 95 2.33 -9.85 5.08
N SER A 96 3.52 -9.80 5.70
CA SER A 96 4.02 -10.88 6.54
C SER A 96 3.18 -11.07 7.81
N VAL A 97 2.71 -9.97 8.41
CA VAL A 97 1.79 -10.03 9.56
C VAL A 97 0.46 -10.66 9.15
N THR A 98 -0.10 -10.24 8.02
CA THR A 98 -1.37 -10.80 7.52
C THR A 98 -1.24 -12.28 7.13
N ALA A 99 -0.10 -12.69 6.57
CA ALA A 99 0.19 -14.10 6.30
C ALA A 99 0.29 -14.95 7.57
N LEU A 100 0.81 -14.38 8.66
CA LEU A 100 0.81 -15.03 9.98
C LEU A 100 -0.62 -15.11 10.55
N LEU A 101 -1.41 -14.04 10.39
CA LEU A 101 -2.81 -14.02 10.81
C LEU A 101 -3.64 -15.07 10.07
N ASP A 102 -3.48 -15.25 8.76
CA ASP A 102 -4.19 -16.28 7.97
C ASP A 102 -4.01 -17.70 8.55
N GLN A 103 -2.84 -18.01 9.10
CA GLN A 103 -2.52 -19.31 9.71
C GLN A 103 -3.18 -19.51 11.08
N HIS A 104 -3.53 -18.42 11.77
CA HIS A 104 -3.95 -18.44 13.17
C HIS A 104 -5.23 -17.62 13.42
N LEU A 105 -5.99 -17.30 12.38
CA LEU A 105 -7.06 -16.30 12.44
C LEU A 105 -8.12 -16.64 13.49
N ASP A 106 -8.49 -17.92 13.58
CA ASP A 106 -9.49 -18.41 14.54
C ASP A 106 -9.07 -18.32 16.01
N ALA A 107 -7.77 -18.23 16.27
CA ALA A 107 -7.26 -18.06 17.62
C ALA A 107 -7.10 -16.58 18.01
N ILE A 108 -7.16 -15.68 17.04
CA ILE A 108 -6.80 -14.26 17.21
C ILE A 108 -8.02 -13.34 16.98
N TYR A 109 -9.00 -13.77 16.17
CA TYR A 109 -10.12 -12.93 15.78
C TYR A 109 -11.42 -13.74 15.70
N ASP A 110 -12.29 -13.56 16.69
CA ASP A 110 -13.56 -14.29 16.83
C ASP A 110 -14.55 -14.02 15.69
N GLU A 111 -14.46 -12.85 15.05
CA GLU A 111 -15.32 -12.42 13.93
C GLU A 111 -14.73 -12.82 12.56
N SER A 112 -13.88 -13.85 12.49
CA SER A 112 -13.20 -14.28 11.25
C SER A 112 -14.17 -14.69 10.12
N ASP A 113 -15.36 -15.18 10.50
CA ASP A 113 -16.41 -15.58 9.57
C ASP A 113 -17.49 -14.49 9.36
N GLU A 114 -17.33 -13.32 9.96
CA GLU A 114 -18.23 -12.19 9.72
C GLU A 114 -18.04 -11.59 8.33
N THR A 115 -19.14 -11.10 7.77
CA THR A 115 -19.15 -10.52 6.42
C THR A 115 -18.49 -9.14 6.39
N LEU A 116 -17.87 -8.78 5.26
CA LEU A 116 -17.29 -7.45 5.06
C LEU A 116 -18.30 -6.32 5.29
N GLN A 117 -19.55 -6.54 4.90
CA GLN A 117 -20.64 -5.60 5.16
C GLN A 117 -20.89 -5.42 6.65
N HIS A 118 -20.96 -6.51 7.42
CA HIS A 118 -21.17 -6.45 8.87
C HIS A 118 -19.99 -5.78 9.59
N LEU A 119 -18.77 -6.08 9.14
CA LEU A 119 -17.53 -5.54 9.73
C LEU A 119 -17.29 -4.06 9.39
N GLY A 120 -18.06 -3.47 8.48
CA GLY A 120 -18.01 -2.04 8.13
C GLY A 120 -17.06 -1.68 6.98
N PHE A 121 -16.57 -2.65 6.20
CA PHE A 121 -15.70 -2.39 5.05
C PHE A 121 -16.46 -1.85 3.81
N VAL A 122 -17.79 -2.00 3.79
CA VAL A 122 -18.66 -1.45 2.74
C VAL A 122 -19.02 -0.01 3.08
N THR A 123 -18.25 0.94 2.57
CA THR A 123 -18.39 2.37 2.90
C THR A 123 -19.27 3.15 1.91
N GLY A 124 -19.51 2.58 0.71
CA GLY A 124 -20.20 3.25 -0.39
C GLY A 124 -19.41 4.39 -1.03
N ARG A 125 -18.16 4.64 -0.61
CA ARG A 125 -17.29 5.69 -1.15
C ARG A 125 -15.91 5.13 -1.42
N ILE A 126 -15.54 5.09 -2.70
CA ILE A 126 -14.22 4.66 -3.15
C ILE A 126 -13.63 5.76 -4.02
N LEU A 127 -12.34 6.02 -3.81
CA LEU A 127 -11.59 6.92 -4.68
C LEU A 127 -11.46 6.25 -6.06
N THR A 128 -11.99 6.91 -7.08
CA THR A 128 -12.02 6.39 -8.45
C THR A 128 -11.45 7.38 -9.46
N CYS A 129 -10.85 6.88 -10.53
CA CYS A 129 -10.48 7.62 -11.74
C CYS A 129 -11.04 6.92 -13.00
N GLN A 130 -10.99 7.61 -14.13
CA GLN A 130 -11.32 7.06 -15.44
C GLN A 130 -10.06 6.54 -16.14
N LYS A 131 -10.21 5.56 -17.03
CA LYS A 131 -9.09 5.03 -17.83
C LYS A 131 -8.44 6.05 -18.77
N THR A 132 -9.14 7.16 -19.05
CA THR A 132 -8.66 8.29 -19.85
C THR A 132 -7.87 9.31 -19.03
N ASP A 133 -7.89 9.22 -17.70
CA ASP A 133 -7.08 10.07 -16.84
C ASP A 133 -5.60 9.70 -17.03
N THR A 134 -4.70 10.67 -16.90
CA THR A 134 -3.26 10.41 -17.06
C THR A 134 -2.66 9.77 -15.81
N VAL A 135 -1.52 9.10 -16.00
CA VAL A 135 -0.72 8.55 -14.89
C VAL A 135 -0.39 9.66 -13.87
N ARG A 136 0.02 10.85 -14.33
CA ARG A 136 0.33 12.02 -13.48
C ARG A 136 -0.87 12.45 -12.66
N THR A 137 -2.04 12.58 -13.28
CA THR A 137 -3.27 12.97 -12.56
C THR A 137 -3.61 11.96 -11.47
N CYS A 138 -3.43 10.67 -11.75
CA CYS A 138 -3.65 9.62 -10.75
C CYS A 138 -2.61 9.70 -9.60
N MET A 139 -1.32 9.87 -9.92
CA MET A 139 -0.27 10.06 -8.91
C MET A 139 -0.53 11.28 -8.01
N GLN A 140 -0.91 12.41 -8.61
CA GLN A 140 -1.25 13.62 -7.87
C GLN A 140 -2.48 13.40 -6.98
N THR A 141 -3.49 12.70 -7.48
CA THR A 141 -4.69 12.35 -6.69
C THR A 141 -4.35 11.47 -5.50
N LEU A 142 -3.50 10.45 -5.69
CA LEU A 142 -3.03 9.59 -4.60
C LEU A 142 -2.30 10.39 -3.53
N LYS A 143 -1.40 11.29 -3.94
CA LYS A 143 -0.67 12.21 -3.06
C LYS A 143 -1.62 13.12 -2.28
N ASP A 144 -2.50 13.84 -2.97
CA ASP A 144 -3.39 14.84 -2.36
C ASP A 144 -4.43 14.23 -1.42
N LYS A 145 -4.82 12.97 -1.68
CA LYS A 145 -5.78 12.25 -0.84
C LYS A 145 -5.09 11.39 0.22
N HIS A 146 -3.76 11.26 0.19
CA HIS A 146 -3.00 10.33 1.02
C HIS A 146 -3.48 8.87 0.86
N PHE A 147 -3.83 8.46 -0.36
CA PHE A 147 -4.17 7.09 -0.72
C PHE A 147 -3.02 6.44 -1.47
N GLN A 148 -2.97 5.11 -1.43
CA GLN A 148 -1.96 4.33 -2.16
C GLN A 148 -2.47 3.67 -3.42
N SER A 149 -3.79 3.62 -3.59
CA SER A 149 -4.40 3.16 -4.83
C SER A 149 -5.68 3.91 -5.11
N ILE A 150 -6.05 3.87 -6.37
CA ILE A 150 -7.27 4.42 -6.91
C ILE A 150 -7.90 3.37 -7.83
N ALA A 151 -9.21 3.18 -7.69
CA ALA A 151 -9.97 2.29 -8.55
C ALA A 151 -10.13 2.93 -9.93
N ILE A 152 -9.83 2.21 -11.00
CA ILE A 152 -10.10 2.66 -12.36
C ILE A 152 -11.46 2.11 -12.75
N VAL A 153 -12.39 3.00 -13.12
CA VAL A 153 -13.74 2.64 -13.53
C VAL A 153 -14.01 3.00 -15.00
N ASP A 154 -14.96 2.31 -15.61
CA ASP A 154 -15.48 2.65 -16.92
C ASP A 154 -16.50 3.80 -16.87
N ALA A 155 -17.03 4.19 -18.04
CA ALA A 155 -18.06 5.23 -18.18
C ALA A 155 -19.38 4.91 -17.45
N TYR A 156 -19.62 3.65 -17.05
CA TYR A 156 -20.78 3.21 -16.29
C TYR A 156 -20.51 3.07 -14.78
N GLY A 157 -19.29 3.41 -14.35
CA GLY A 157 -18.81 3.30 -12.97
C GLY A 157 -18.42 1.89 -12.55
N LYS A 158 -18.27 0.94 -13.48
CA LYS A 158 -17.82 -0.42 -13.17
C LYS A 158 -16.31 -0.45 -13.02
N LEU A 159 -15.82 -1.19 -12.03
CA LEU A 159 -14.39 -1.40 -11.81
C LEU A 159 -13.79 -2.17 -12.99
N VAL A 160 -12.73 -1.63 -13.58
CA VAL A 160 -12.00 -2.26 -14.70
C VAL A 160 -10.53 -2.52 -14.40
N SER A 161 -9.93 -1.72 -13.52
CA SER A 161 -8.51 -1.82 -13.17
C SER A 161 -8.23 -1.09 -11.84
N GLU A 162 -6.98 -1.06 -11.41
CA GLU A 162 -6.49 -0.22 -10.33
C GLU A 162 -5.17 0.44 -10.73
N PHE A 163 -4.91 1.62 -10.16
CA PHE A 163 -3.59 2.25 -10.20
C PHE A 163 -3.08 2.42 -8.77
N SER A 164 -1.83 2.02 -8.52
CA SER A 164 -1.26 2.00 -7.16
C SER A 164 0.15 2.57 -7.11
N SER A 165 0.58 3.01 -5.92
CA SER A 165 1.92 3.57 -5.71
C SER A 165 3.04 2.59 -6.03
N SER A 166 2.80 1.27 -5.95
CA SER A 166 3.78 0.27 -6.38
C SER A 166 4.04 0.27 -7.88
N THR A 167 3.04 0.70 -8.67
CA THR A 167 3.11 0.77 -10.13
C THR A 167 3.99 1.94 -10.59
N ILE A 168 4.22 2.92 -9.71
CA ILE A 168 5.06 4.09 -9.98
C ILE A 168 6.52 3.71 -10.15
N ARG A 169 6.97 2.60 -9.54
CA ARG A 169 8.36 2.15 -9.64
C ARG A 169 8.79 1.86 -11.08
N SER A 170 7.88 1.46 -11.95
CA SER A 170 8.15 1.14 -13.36
C SER A 170 8.06 2.34 -14.29
N ILE A 171 7.74 3.54 -13.78
CA ILE A 171 7.77 4.77 -14.56
C ILE A 171 9.22 5.24 -14.66
N THR A 172 9.70 5.51 -15.87
CA THR A 172 11.11 5.90 -16.11
C THR A 172 11.31 7.27 -16.74
N SER A 173 10.23 7.95 -17.13
CA SER A 173 10.29 9.25 -17.77
C SER A 173 9.08 10.12 -17.46
N VAL A 174 9.22 11.44 -17.66
CA VAL A 174 8.11 12.40 -17.57
C VAL A 174 7.06 12.12 -18.64
N ALA A 175 7.48 11.70 -19.85
CA ALA A 175 6.57 11.39 -20.94
C ALA A 175 5.59 10.24 -20.59
N GLU A 176 6.05 9.21 -19.88
CA GLU A 176 5.20 8.11 -19.40
C GLU A 176 4.17 8.55 -18.35
N MET A 177 4.37 9.69 -17.69
CA MET A 177 3.40 10.22 -16.73
C MET A 177 2.23 10.95 -17.42
N ASP A 178 2.43 11.45 -18.64
CA ASP A 178 1.46 12.29 -19.34
C ASP A 178 0.58 11.50 -20.33
N VAL A 179 0.75 10.18 -20.41
CA VAL A 179 -0.14 9.30 -21.19
C VAL A 179 -1.41 8.93 -20.40
N PRO A 180 -2.55 8.71 -21.08
CA PRO A 180 -3.73 8.11 -20.48
C PRO A 180 -3.42 6.75 -19.85
N LEU A 181 -4.09 6.40 -18.75
CA LEU A 181 -3.92 5.11 -18.10
C LEU A 181 -4.11 3.95 -19.07
N GLU A 182 -5.15 3.97 -19.92
CA GLU A 182 -5.41 2.87 -20.86
C GLU A 182 -4.30 2.63 -21.89
N ASP A 183 -3.49 3.65 -22.17
CA ASP A 183 -2.35 3.57 -23.09
C ASP A 183 -1.02 3.32 -22.35
N SER A 184 -1.05 3.27 -21.02
CA SER A 184 0.13 3.06 -20.18
C SER A 184 0.44 1.57 -20.01
N ASP A 185 1.72 1.21 -20.05
CA ASP A 185 2.20 -0.13 -19.67
C ASP A 185 1.87 -0.53 -18.22
N GLN A 186 1.49 0.47 -17.42
CA GLN A 186 1.04 0.34 -16.03
C GLN A 186 -0.40 -0.17 -15.91
N TYR A 187 -1.20 -0.12 -16.98
CA TYR A 187 -2.58 -0.59 -16.95
C TYR A 187 -2.66 -2.11 -16.93
N ARG A 188 -3.47 -2.63 -16.01
CA ARG A 188 -3.74 -4.06 -15.87
C ARG A 188 -5.25 -4.26 -15.95
N PRO A 189 -5.80 -4.86 -17.02
CA PRO A 189 -7.25 -4.91 -17.27
C PRO A 189 -8.00 -5.93 -16.40
N TRP A 190 -7.49 -6.24 -15.21
CA TRP A 190 -8.10 -7.15 -14.26
C TRP A 190 -7.71 -6.76 -12.84
N VAL A 191 -8.66 -6.90 -11.93
CA VAL A 191 -8.48 -6.70 -10.49
C VAL A 191 -9.25 -7.78 -9.77
N LEU A 192 -8.63 -8.42 -8.79
CA LEU A 192 -9.34 -9.34 -7.91
C LEU A 192 -10.32 -8.56 -7.04
N THR A 193 -11.55 -9.07 -6.96
CA THR A 193 -12.65 -8.42 -6.25
C THR A 193 -13.34 -9.41 -5.33
N CYS A 194 -14.07 -8.90 -4.35
CA CYS A 194 -14.91 -9.68 -3.45
C CYS A 194 -16.31 -9.03 -3.36
N LEU A 195 -17.24 -9.74 -2.73
CA LEU A 195 -18.62 -9.27 -2.55
C LEU A 195 -18.82 -8.73 -1.13
N PRO A 196 -19.82 -7.85 -0.90
CA PRO A 196 -20.17 -7.40 0.46
C PRO A 196 -20.40 -8.54 1.47
N LYS A 197 -20.89 -9.68 0.96
CA LYS A 197 -21.17 -10.89 1.73
C LYS A 197 -19.98 -11.85 1.90
N SER A 198 -18.84 -11.57 1.28
CA SER A 198 -17.61 -12.34 1.53
C SER A 198 -17.21 -12.19 2.99
N THR A 199 -16.59 -13.20 3.57
CA THR A 199 -16.08 -13.12 4.96
C THR A 199 -14.70 -12.50 4.99
N ILE A 200 -14.29 -11.97 6.14
CA ILE A 200 -12.92 -11.43 6.29
C ILE A 200 -11.87 -12.53 6.14
N ARG A 201 -12.14 -13.77 6.60
CA ARG A 201 -11.30 -14.94 6.37
C ARG A 201 -11.05 -15.19 4.89
N GLU A 202 -12.10 -15.19 4.06
CA GLU A 202 -11.97 -15.39 2.61
C GLU A 202 -11.09 -14.32 1.97
N VAL A 203 -11.24 -13.06 2.39
CA VAL A 203 -10.46 -11.94 1.88
C VAL A 203 -9.01 -12.02 2.33
N ILE A 204 -8.73 -12.21 3.62
CA ILE A 204 -7.36 -12.37 4.16
C ILE A 204 -6.63 -13.46 3.38
N ARG A 205 -7.25 -14.63 3.22
CA ARG A 205 -6.69 -15.74 2.48
C ARG A 205 -6.42 -15.40 1.02
N THR A 206 -7.34 -14.68 0.37
CA THR A 206 -7.17 -14.23 -1.02
C THR A 206 -6.01 -13.25 -1.15
N LEU A 207 -5.88 -12.29 -0.24
CA LEU A 207 -4.79 -11.32 -0.21
C LEU A 207 -3.42 -12.00 -0.01
N VAL A 208 -3.34 -12.98 0.89
CA VAL A 208 -2.11 -13.72 1.18
C VAL A 208 -1.70 -14.59 0.00
N ILE A 209 -2.61 -15.39 -0.55
CA ILE A 209 -2.29 -16.33 -1.66
C ILE A 209 -1.85 -15.58 -2.92
N ASN A 210 -2.41 -14.40 -3.18
CA ASN A 210 -2.15 -13.62 -4.39
C ASN A 210 -1.13 -12.49 -4.20
N ASP A 211 -0.49 -12.39 -3.03
CA ASP A 211 0.42 -11.30 -2.65
C ASP A 211 -0.16 -9.89 -2.91
N LEU A 212 -1.43 -9.70 -2.51
CA LEU A 212 -2.16 -8.44 -2.71
C LEU A 212 -2.22 -7.61 -1.43
N TYR A 213 -2.10 -6.29 -1.59
CA TYR A 213 -2.26 -5.33 -0.49
C TYR A 213 -3.71 -4.95 -0.21
N ARG A 214 -4.59 -5.19 -1.18
CA ARG A 214 -5.97 -4.75 -1.14
C ARG A 214 -6.84 -5.55 -2.09
N GLN A 215 -8.14 -5.57 -1.79
CA GLN A 215 -9.17 -6.16 -2.64
C GLN A 215 -10.39 -5.23 -2.63
N TYR A 216 -10.90 -4.89 -3.82
CA TYR A 216 -12.10 -4.06 -3.91
C TYR A 216 -13.35 -4.89 -3.70
N ILE A 217 -14.28 -4.33 -2.94
CA ILE A 217 -15.62 -4.88 -2.75
C ILE A 217 -16.50 -4.32 -3.86
N VAL A 218 -17.16 -5.20 -4.62
CA VAL A 218 -18.00 -4.79 -5.76
C VAL A 218 -19.44 -5.25 -5.61
N GLU A 219 -20.38 -4.41 -6.02
CA GLU A 219 -21.80 -4.74 -6.16
C GLU A 219 -22.27 -4.37 -7.58
N ALA A 220 -22.84 -5.33 -8.31
CA ALA A 220 -23.17 -5.19 -9.73
C ALA A 220 -21.99 -4.66 -10.60
N GLY A 221 -20.75 -5.00 -10.20
CA GLY A 221 -19.51 -4.57 -10.85
C GLY A 221 -19.02 -3.17 -10.46
N ARG A 222 -19.74 -2.43 -9.62
CA ARG A 222 -19.33 -1.10 -9.13
C ARG A 222 -18.60 -1.23 -7.80
N PRO A 223 -17.48 -0.52 -7.58
CA PRO A 223 -16.76 -0.57 -6.31
C PRO A 223 -17.59 0.13 -5.21
N VAL A 224 -17.85 -0.59 -4.12
CA VAL A 224 -18.63 -0.12 -2.95
C VAL A 224 -17.82 -0.14 -1.65
N GLY A 225 -16.61 -0.68 -1.69
CA GLY A 225 -15.73 -0.84 -0.54
C GLY A 225 -14.33 -1.23 -1.00
N VAL A 226 -13.36 -1.15 -0.09
CA VAL A 226 -12.01 -1.70 -0.28
C VAL A 226 -11.55 -2.28 1.05
N VAL A 227 -11.02 -3.50 1.01
CA VAL A 227 -10.33 -4.10 2.14
C VAL A 227 -8.84 -3.96 1.88
N THR A 228 -8.10 -3.33 2.79
CA THR A 228 -6.64 -3.21 2.74
C THR A 228 -6.03 -4.00 3.89
N LEU A 229 -4.76 -4.39 3.79
CA LEU A 229 -4.03 -5.00 4.92
C LEU A 229 -4.08 -4.09 6.15
N SER A 230 -3.85 -2.78 5.98
CA SER A 230 -3.95 -1.80 7.07
C SER A 230 -5.33 -1.78 7.72
N GLY A 231 -6.41 -1.89 6.94
CA GLY A 231 -7.78 -1.95 7.45
C GLY A 231 -8.07 -3.25 8.20
N ILE A 232 -7.51 -4.37 7.73
CA ILE A 232 -7.58 -5.66 8.43
C ILE A 232 -6.86 -5.56 9.79
N LEU A 233 -5.62 -5.08 9.79
CA LEU A 233 -4.84 -4.93 11.02
C LEU A 233 -5.51 -3.98 12.01
N ALA A 234 -6.03 -2.85 11.55
CA ALA A 234 -6.76 -1.91 12.38
C ALA A 234 -8.06 -2.48 12.94
N LYS A 235 -8.74 -3.37 12.19
CA LYS A 235 -9.95 -4.04 12.66
C LYS A 235 -9.63 -5.08 13.74
N ILE A 236 -8.55 -5.85 13.56
CA ILE A 236 -8.11 -6.86 14.52
C ILE A 236 -7.53 -6.22 15.79
N SER A 237 -6.84 -5.08 15.68
CA SER A 237 -6.25 -4.39 16.83
C SER A 237 -7.24 -3.62 17.70
N GLN A 238 -8.54 -3.66 17.39
CA GLN A 238 -9.60 -3.07 18.21
C GLN A 238 -10.14 -4.04 19.28
N LEU A 239 -9.62 -5.27 19.32
CA LEU A 239 -9.83 -6.24 20.39
C LEU A 239 -9.04 -5.85 21.64
#